data_AF-A0A835WE29-F1
#
_entry.id   AF-A0A835WE29-F1
#
_cell.length_a   1.000
_cell.length_b   1.000
_cell.length_c   1.000
_cell.angle_alpha   90.00
_cell.angle_beta   90.00
_cell.angle_gamma   90.00
#
_symmetry.space_group_name_H-M   'P 1'
#
loop_
_entity.id
_entity.type
_entity.pdbx_description
1 polymer ?
#
loop_
_entity_poly.entity_id
_entity_poly.type
_entity_poly.pdbx_seq_one_letter_code
_entity_poly.pdbx_strand_id
1 'polypeptide(L)'
;MDPPLPPPPAWVRPAIEQFKRLELEYMASLPLPLKTLLGDGDPAHFDADKHHMRLYGSVAFVLLGVKPCALLAHGLSREYTQGLVEAALLPVAKDFGLASHGFVVEKIQHRLLLDFPEHPGFQGGWVLANTRHPGYDLVRRSFLTPAPGDAWATGPPLPPYDPRKRKRLPAAVRAASTIVPDAQVGTALGYPLPSGDATIRYIDNTESKELNTCCVPVLEAFCPGGLGDLLPVLQHFCRYEQAWAALGRQLTLDTAGHPVLEMGIQAMKARGSGGGGGAGGGGKRGAAAGRGTARAGGKS
;
A
#
# COMPACT_ATOMS: atom_id res chain seq x y z
N MET A 1 -5.54 12.19 19.81
CA MET A 1 -4.66 11.06 19.49
C MET A 1 -5.50 9.81 19.65
N ASP A 2 -5.52 8.94 18.64
CA ASP A 2 -6.23 7.67 18.75
C ASP A 2 -5.58 6.80 19.83
N PRO A 3 -6.36 5.98 20.55
CA PRO A 3 -5.80 5.04 21.52
C PRO A 3 -4.84 4.06 20.82
N PRO A 4 -3.82 3.56 21.52
CA PRO A 4 -2.92 2.57 20.96
C PRO A 4 -3.71 1.35 20.48
N LEU A 5 -3.34 0.84 19.30
CA LEU A 5 -3.96 -0.38 18.78
C LEU A 5 -3.70 -1.56 19.73
N PRO A 6 -4.68 -2.46 19.89
CA PRO A 6 -4.46 -3.68 20.66
C PRO A 6 -3.33 -4.50 20.02
N PRO A 7 -2.60 -5.30 20.81
CA PRO A 7 -1.57 -6.17 20.27
C PRO A 7 -2.19 -7.12 19.23
N PRO A 8 -1.47 -7.42 18.13
CA PRO A 8 -1.98 -8.32 17.11
C PRO A 8 -2.17 -9.73 17.71
N PRO A 9 -3.20 -10.47 17.26
CA PRO A 9 -3.34 -11.87 17.61
C PRO A 9 -2.05 -12.66 17.30
N ALA A 10 -1.72 -13.64 18.15
CA ALA A 10 -0.45 -14.37 18.08
C ALA A 10 -0.21 -15.08 16.73
N TRP A 11 -1.27 -15.40 15.98
CA TRP A 11 -1.20 -16.03 14.66
C TRP A 11 -0.86 -15.06 13.51
N VAL A 12 -1.08 -13.75 13.68
CA VAL A 12 -0.95 -12.76 12.59
C VAL A 12 0.49 -12.63 12.13
N ARG A 13 1.44 -12.48 13.06
CA ARG A 13 2.86 -12.32 12.72
C ARG A 13 3.42 -13.56 11.99
N PRO A 14 3.24 -14.80 12.50
CA PRO A 14 3.61 -16.00 11.75
C PRO A 14 2.96 -16.11 10.37
N ALA A 15 1.67 -15.74 10.23
CA ALA A 15 0.98 -15.76 8.94
C ALA A 15 1.61 -14.80 7.93
N ILE A 16 1.95 -13.59 8.36
CA ILE A 16 2.62 -12.59 7.52
C ILE A 16 4.01 -13.07 7.12
N GLU A 17 4.81 -13.59 8.04
CA GLU A 17 6.17 -14.07 7.72
C GLU A 17 6.14 -15.30 6.78
N GLN A 18 5.17 -16.20 6.94
CA GLN A 18 4.96 -17.30 5.99
C GLN A 18 4.57 -16.76 4.61
N PHE A 19 3.64 -15.81 4.54
CA PHE A 19 3.24 -15.21 3.26
C PHE A 19 4.39 -14.50 2.56
N LYS A 20 5.16 -13.69 3.31
CA LYS A 20 6.35 -12.97 2.81
C LYS A 20 7.34 -13.92 2.14
N ARG A 21 7.62 -15.05 2.80
CA ARG A 21 8.54 -16.07 2.30
C ARG A 21 7.99 -16.72 1.02
N LEU A 22 6.76 -17.24 1.07
CA LEU A 22 6.13 -17.93 -0.06
C LEU A 22 5.98 -17.02 -1.29
N GLU A 23 5.69 -15.73 -1.07
CA GLU A 23 5.63 -14.73 -2.14
C GLU A 23 6.97 -14.61 -2.89
N LEU A 24 8.09 -14.52 -2.15
CA LEU A 24 9.43 -14.43 -2.75
C LEU A 24 9.84 -15.74 -3.41
N GLU A 25 9.52 -16.89 -2.80
CA GLU A 25 9.76 -18.22 -3.39
C GLU A 25 9.00 -18.36 -4.73
N TYR A 26 7.73 -17.93 -4.78
CA TYR A 26 6.95 -17.90 -6.01
C TYR A 26 7.58 -16.99 -7.07
N MET A 27 7.90 -15.73 -6.72
CA MET A 27 8.54 -14.77 -7.63
C MET A 27 9.87 -15.30 -8.18
N ALA A 28 10.66 -15.97 -7.34
CA ALA A 28 11.93 -16.59 -7.75
C ALA A 28 11.70 -17.74 -8.75
N SER A 29 10.65 -18.54 -8.55
CA SER A 29 10.31 -19.70 -9.38
C SER A 29 9.65 -19.38 -10.72
N LEU A 30 9.30 -18.11 -10.99
CA LEU A 30 8.60 -17.75 -12.22
C LEU A 30 9.39 -18.18 -13.47
N PRO A 31 8.69 -18.73 -14.49
CA PRO A 31 9.34 -19.08 -15.75
C PRO A 31 9.84 -17.83 -16.47
N LEU A 32 10.94 -17.97 -17.22
CA LEU A 32 11.59 -16.85 -17.92
C LEU A 32 10.63 -15.99 -18.76
N PRO A 33 9.70 -16.55 -19.57
CA PRO A 33 8.75 -15.73 -20.33
C PRO A 33 7.90 -14.79 -19.47
N LEU A 34 7.54 -15.23 -18.25
CA LEU A 34 6.75 -14.42 -17.35
C LEU A 34 7.60 -13.33 -16.68
N LYS A 35 8.84 -13.63 -16.30
CA LYS A 35 9.78 -12.61 -15.81
C LYS A 35 10.05 -11.55 -16.89
N THR A 36 10.27 -11.97 -18.13
CA THR A 36 10.42 -11.06 -19.27
C THR A 36 9.19 -10.18 -19.47
N LEU A 37 7.98 -10.75 -19.39
CA LEU A 37 6.74 -9.98 -19.51
C LEU A 37 6.60 -8.94 -18.38
N LEU A 38 6.88 -9.34 -17.14
CA LEU A 38 6.73 -8.49 -15.95
C LEU A 38 7.85 -7.45 -15.81
N GLY A 39 9.03 -7.71 -16.37
CA GLY A 39 10.18 -6.80 -16.41
C GLY A 39 10.25 -5.95 -17.68
N ASP A 40 9.11 -5.64 -18.30
CA ASP A 40 9.03 -4.78 -19.49
C ASP A 40 9.89 -5.23 -20.69
N GLY A 41 10.11 -6.54 -20.83
CA GLY A 41 10.94 -7.15 -21.87
C GLY A 41 12.32 -7.58 -21.40
N ASP A 42 12.71 -7.26 -20.16
CA ASP A 42 13.98 -7.65 -19.56
C ASP A 42 13.76 -8.39 -18.22
N PRO A 43 14.11 -9.69 -18.10
CA PRO A 43 14.01 -10.40 -16.83
C PRO A 43 14.87 -9.80 -15.71
N ALA A 44 15.95 -9.08 -16.04
CA ALA A 44 16.77 -8.39 -15.03
C ALA A 44 16.04 -7.20 -14.39
N HIS A 45 15.20 -6.49 -15.15
CA HIS A 45 14.31 -5.46 -14.59
C HIS A 45 13.31 -6.07 -13.60
N PHE A 46 12.73 -7.22 -13.94
CA PHE A 46 11.86 -7.93 -12.99
C PHE A 46 12.60 -8.26 -11.69
N ASP A 47 13.83 -8.78 -11.77
CA ASP A 47 14.60 -9.13 -10.58
C ASP A 47 15.00 -7.91 -9.74
N ALA A 48 15.21 -6.74 -10.36
CA ALA A 48 15.44 -5.48 -9.66
C ALA A 48 14.16 -4.93 -8.99
N ASP A 49 13.01 -5.01 -9.67
CA ASP A 49 11.76 -4.36 -9.25
C ASP A 49 10.77 -5.28 -8.51
N LYS A 50 11.01 -6.60 -8.44
CA LYS A 50 10.07 -7.54 -7.78
C LYS A 50 9.74 -7.17 -6.34
N HIS A 51 10.64 -6.47 -5.65
CA HIS A 51 10.41 -5.99 -4.29
C HIS A 51 9.36 -4.87 -4.21
N HIS A 52 9.16 -4.11 -5.30
CA HIS A 52 8.08 -3.14 -5.44
C HIS A 52 6.72 -3.79 -5.75
N MET A 53 6.73 -5.01 -6.28
CA MET A 53 5.52 -5.75 -6.64
C MET A 53 4.94 -6.59 -5.49
N ARG A 54 5.52 -6.50 -4.29
CA ARG A 54 5.10 -7.32 -3.15
C ARG A 54 3.77 -6.86 -2.58
N LEU A 55 2.96 -7.84 -2.17
CA LEU A 55 1.61 -7.67 -1.66
C LEU A 55 1.50 -7.97 -0.17
N TYR A 56 2.56 -8.46 0.48
CA TYR A 56 2.52 -8.82 1.91
C TYR A 56 2.11 -7.64 2.81
N GLY A 57 2.48 -6.42 2.41
CA GLY A 57 2.09 -5.20 3.08
C GLY A 57 0.58 -5.04 3.20
N SER A 58 -0.09 -5.10 2.05
CA SER A 58 -1.56 -5.00 1.97
C SER A 58 -2.23 -6.15 2.71
N VAL A 59 -1.71 -7.38 2.60
CA VAL A 59 -2.21 -8.54 3.35
C VAL A 59 -2.08 -8.31 4.86
N ALA A 60 -0.91 -7.86 5.33
CA ALA A 60 -0.66 -7.58 6.74
C ALA A 60 -1.62 -6.55 7.30
N PHE A 61 -1.89 -5.45 6.59
CA PHE A 61 -2.86 -4.44 7.03
C PHE A 61 -4.30 -4.99 7.13
N VAL A 62 -4.67 -5.97 6.31
CA VAL A 62 -5.97 -6.65 6.42
C VAL A 62 -6.00 -7.57 7.65
N LEU A 63 -4.96 -8.39 7.85
CA LEU A 63 -4.87 -9.32 8.98
C LEU A 63 -4.79 -8.58 10.33
N LEU A 64 -4.20 -7.38 10.35
CA LEU A 64 -4.21 -6.47 11.49
C LEU A 64 -5.57 -5.78 11.72
N GLY A 65 -6.51 -5.92 10.80
CA GLY A 65 -7.85 -5.33 10.89
C GLY A 65 -7.88 -3.81 10.68
N VAL A 66 -6.80 -3.20 10.17
CA VAL A 66 -6.78 -1.76 9.86
C VAL A 66 -7.30 -1.46 8.46
N LYS A 67 -7.16 -2.42 7.53
CA LYS A 67 -7.66 -2.36 6.16
C LYS A 67 -8.84 -3.33 5.97
N PRO A 68 -9.92 -2.93 5.28
CA PRO A 68 -11.06 -3.81 4.99
C PRO A 68 -10.71 -5.02 4.11
N CYS A 69 -9.88 -4.81 3.08
CA CYS A 69 -9.46 -5.86 2.16
C CYS A 69 -8.13 -5.54 1.47
N ALA A 70 -7.54 -6.54 0.82
CA ALA A 70 -6.43 -6.42 -0.10
C ALA A 70 -6.87 -6.98 -1.44
N LEU A 71 -6.65 -6.21 -2.50
CA LEU A 71 -6.87 -6.63 -3.87
C LEU A 71 -5.55 -7.10 -4.46
N LEU A 72 -5.50 -8.37 -4.88
CA LEU A 72 -4.38 -8.98 -5.55
C LEU A 72 -4.74 -9.05 -7.03
N ALA A 73 -4.13 -8.18 -7.82
CA ALA A 73 -4.33 -8.09 -9.26
C ALA A 73 -3.07 -7.54 -9.92
N HIS A 74 -2.79 -7.95 -11.15
CA HIS A 74 -1.72 -7.40 -11.97
C HIS A 74 -2.25 -7.08 -13.36
N GLY A 75 -1.99 -5.86 -13.84
CA GLY A 75 -2.57 -5.37 -15.10
C GLY A 75 -2.14 -6.16 -16.35
N LEU A 76 -0.94 -6.74 -16.31
CA LEU A 76 -0.34 -7.44 -17.46
C LEU A 76 -0.53 -8.96 -17.48
N SER A 77 -0.70 -9.61 -16.32
CA SER A 77 -0.78 -11.08 -16.26
C SER A 77 -1.66 -11.55 -15.11
N ARG A 78 -2.75 -12.24 -15.48
CA ARG A 78 -3.64 -12.90 -14.51
C ARG A 78 -3.02 -14.19 -13.98
N GLU A 79 -2.22 -14.85 -14.81
CA GLU A 79 -1.50 -16.08 -14.48
C GLU A 79 -0.50 -15.83 -13.35
N TYR A 80 0.21 -14.70 -13.38
CA TYR A 80 1.09 -14.26 -12.29
C TYR A 80 0.31 -14.09 -10.97
N THR A 81 -0.78 -13.32 -10.99
CA THR A 81 -1.59 -13.11 -9.78
C THR A 81 -2.20 -14.41 -9.25
N GLN A 82 -2.74 -15.24 -10.14
CA GLN A 82 -3.34 -16.51 -9.77
C GLN A 82 -2.30 -17.44 -9.13
N GLY A 83 -1.13 -17.60 -9.75
CA GLY A 83 -0.06 -18.41 -9.20
C GLY A 83 0.44 -17.90 -7.85
N LEU A 84 0.56 -16.57 -7.67
CA LEU A 84 0.94 -15.98 -6.38
C LEU A 84 -0.09 -16.32 -5.29
N VAL A 85 -1.37 -16.20 -5.58
CA VAL A 85 -2.44 -16.54 -4.62
C VAL A 85 -2.42 -18.02 -4.28
N GLU A 86 -2.32 -18.89 -5.29
CA GLU A 86 -2.31 -20.34 -5.12
C GLU A 86 -1.07 -20.86 -4.38
N ALA A 87 0.11 -20.29 -4.67
CA ALA A 87 1.37 -20.71 -4.08
C ALA A 87 1.68 -20.08 -2.72
N ALA A 88 1.13 -18.89 -2.42
CA ALA A 88 1.45 -18.16 -1.19
C ALA A 88 0.24 -17.89 -0.30
N LEU A 89 -0.82 -17.25 -0.82
CA LEU A 89 -1.92 -16.78 0.03
C LEU A 89 -2.84 -17.92 0.49
N LEU A 90 -3.24 -18.84 -0.39
CA LEU A 90 -4.11 -19.97 -0.03
C LEU A 90 -3.47 -20.92 0.98
N PRO A 91 -2.17 -21.27 0.89
CA PRO A 91 -1.49 -22.02 1.94
C PRO A 91 -1.56 -21.32 3.30
N VAL A 92 -1.26 -20.01 3.36
CA VAL A 92 -1.37 -19.22 4.59
C VAL A 92 -2.81 -19.20 5.11
N ALA A 93 -3.79 -19.05 4.22
CA ALA A 93 -5.20 -19.05 4.57
C ALA A 93 -5.62 -20.35 5.25
N LYS A 94 -5.12 -21.48 4.75
CA LYS A 94 -5.36 -22.81 5.29
C LYS A 94 -4.61 -23.03 6.61
N ASP A 95 -3.30 -22.80 6.63
CA ASP A 95 -2.42 -23.14 7.76
C ASP A 95 -2.76 -22.33 9.02
N PHE A 96 -3.20 -21.08 8.85
CA PHE A 96 -3.61 -20.22 9.95
C PHE A 96 -5.13 -20.13 10.13
N GLY A 97 -5.91 -20.95 9.42
CA GLY A 97 -7.36 -21.01 9.58
C GLY A 97 -8.06 -19.66 9.42
N LEU A 98 -7.66 -18.84 8.44
CA LEU A 98 -8.11 -17.45 8.28
C LEU A 98 -9.65 -17.32 8.24
N ALA A 99 -10.35 -18.30 7.66
CA ALA A 99 -11.82 -18.36 7.68
C ALA A 99 -12.40 -18.33 9.10
N SER A 100 -11.81 -19.07 10.04
CA SER A 100 -12.24 -19.09 11.45
C SER A 100 -12.03 -17.73 12.14
N HIS A 101 -11.10 -16.93 11.63
CA HIS A 101 -10.80 -15.59 12.11
C HIS A 101 -11.62 -14.49 11.42
N GLY A 102 -12.54 -14.84 10.51
CA GLY A 102 -13.40 -13.88 9.81
C GLY A 102 -12.74 -13.26 8.58
N PHE A 103 -11.91 -14.03 7.87
CA PHE A 103 -11.33 -13.61 6.59
C PHE A 103 -11.78 -14.52 5.46
N VAL A 104 -11.94 -13.96 4.27
CA VAL A 104 -12.23 -14.71 3.05
C VAL A 104 -11.21 -14.38 1.97
N VAL A 105 -10.86 -15.38 1.15
CA VAL A 105 -10.02 -15.21 -0.04
C VAL A 105 -10.85 -15.65 -1.24
N GLU A 106 -11.28 -14.70 -2.05
CA GLU A 106 -12.21 -14.94 -3.15
C GLU A 106 -11.68 -14.39 -4.48
N LYS A 107 -11.91 -15.14 -5.56
CA LYS A 107 -11.62 -14.71 -6.92
C LYS A 107 -12.79 -13.86 -7.44
N ILE A 108 -12.49 -12.77 -8.13
CA ILE A 108 -13.49 -11.94 -8.82
C ILE A 108 -13.98 -12.70 -10.06
N GLN A 109 -15.19 -13.25 -9.97
CA GLN A 109 -15.82 -14.14 -10.98
C GLN A 109 -16.78 -13.43 -11.95
N HIS A 110 -16.64 -12.11 -12.12
CA HIS A 110 -17.48 -11.32 -13.03
C HIS A 110 -16.67 -10.21 -13.73
N ARG A 111 -17.27 -9.52 -14.71
CA ARG A 111 -16.62 -8.44 -15.44
C ARG A 111 -16.67 -7.16 -14.62
N LEU A 112 -15.74 -7.01 -13.70
CA LEU A 112 -15.56 -5.78 -12.95
C LEU A 112 -14.73 -4.81 -13.78
N LEU A 113 -15.36 -3.73 -14.23
CA LEU A 113 -14.75 -2.58 -14.89
C LEU A 113 -14.78 -1.36 -13.98
N LEU A 114 -13.85 -0.44 -14.21
CA LEU A 114 -13.84 0.87 -13.59
C LEU A 114 -14.62 1.87 -14.46
N ASP A 115 -15.13 2.93 -13.84
CA ASP A 115 -15.80 4.02 -14.57
C ASP A 115 -14.84 4.76 -15.52
N PHE A 116 -13.53 4.71 -15.23
CA PHE A 116 -12.49 5.08 -16.19
C PHE A 116 -12.20 3.92 -17.17
N PRO A 117 -12.62 4.03 -18.45
CA PRO A 117 -12.73 2.89 -19.37
C PRO A 117 -11.37 2.39 -19.92
N GLU A 118 -10.27 3.01 -19.50
CA GLU A 118 -8.93 2.63 -19.94
C GLU A 118 -8.34 1.49 -19.11
N HIS A 119 -8.77 1.30 -17.86
CA HIS A 119 -8.34 0.17 -17.05
C HIS A 119 -9.26 -1.04 -17.30
N PRO A 120 -8.75 -2.28 -17.50
CA PRO A 120 -9.56 -3.48 -17.73
C PRO A 120 -10.34 -3.94 -16.48
N GLY A 121 -10.47 -3.04 -15.49
CA GLY A 121 -10.86 -3.31 -14.11
C GLY A 121 -10.07 -4.44 -13.47
N PHE A 122 -10.74 -5.23 -12.62
CA PHE A 122 -10.09 -6.22 -11.75
C PHE A 122 -10.60 -7.64 -11.97
N GLN A 123 -11.19 -7.90 -13.13
CA GLN A 123 -11.69 -9.23 -13.50
C GLN A 123 -10.59 -10.30 -13.37
N GLY A 124 -10.90 -11.41 -12.70
CA GLY A 124 -9.96 -12.49 -12.43
C GLY A 124 -8.91 -12.19 -11.35
N GLY A 125 -8.91 -10.98 -10.78
CA GLY A 125 -8.17 -10.66 -9.56
C GLY A 125 -8.75 -11.39 -8.35
N TRP A 126 -8.06 -11.27 -7.22
CA TRP A 126 -8.43 -11.90 -5.96
C TRP A 126 -8.57 -10.87 -4.85
N VAL A 127 -9.46 -11.13 -3.90
CA VAL A 127 -9.67 -10.28 -2.74
C VAL A 127 -9.46 -11.11 -1.48
N LEU A 128 -8.53 -10.68 -0.63
CA LEU A 128 -8.51 -11.05 0.77
C LEU A 128 -9.32 -10.01 1.55
N ALA A 129 -10.45 -10.39 2.14
CA ALA A 129 -11.33 -9.47 2.87
C ALA A 129 -11.50 -9.88 4.32
N ASN A 130 -11.55 -8.88 5.22
CA ASN A 130 -11.92 -9.05 6.62
C ASN A 130 -13.44 -8.86 6.76
N THR A 131 -14.18 -9.95 6.99
CA THR A 131 -15.65 -9.94 7.08
C THR A 131 -16.17 -9.25 8.33
N ARG A 132 -15.30 -9.03 9.32
CA ARG A 132 -15.61 -8.33 10.58
C ARG A 132 -15.31 -6.83 10.52
N HIS A 133 -14.65 -6.36 9.46
CA HIS A 133 -14.33 -4.94 9.30
C HIS A 133 -15.60 -4.16 8.92
N PRO A 134 -15.85 -2.96 9.49
CA PRO A 134 -17.03 -2.15 9.16
C PRO A 134 -17.20 -1.82 7.67
N GLY A 135 -16.08 -1.78 6.94
CA GLY A 135 -16.05 -1.55 5.48
C GLY A 135 -16.36 -2.78 4.62
N TYR A 136 -16.57 -3.97 5.20
CA TYR A 136 -16.73 -5.22 4.44
C TYR A 136 -17.93 -5.19 3.48
N ASP A 137 -19.04 -4.58 3.87
CA ASP A 137 -20.21 -4.45 2.99
C ASP A 137 -19.88 -3.71 1.70
N LEU A 138 -19.03 -2.68 1.79
CA LEU A 138 -18.57 -1.96 0.61
C LEU A 138 -17.62 -2.82 -0.24
N VAL A 139 -16.71 -3.59 0.38
CA VAL A 139 -15.85 -4.55 -0.31
C VAL A 139 -16.68 -5.56 -1.09
N ARG A 140 -17.67 -6.17 -0.42
CA ARG A 140 -18.54 -7.19 -1.02
C ARG A 140 -19.30 -6.64 -2.22
N ARG A 141 -19.88 -5.44 -2.10
CA ARG A 141 -20.59 -4.79 -3.21
C ARG A 141 -19.67 -4.33 -4.35
N SER A 142 -18.43 -3.95 -4.03
CA SER A 142 -17.50 -3.42 -5.03
C SER A 142 -16.79 -4.52 -5.81
N PHE A 143 -16.46 -5.66 -5.18
CA PHE A 143 -15.61 -6.68 -5.82
C PHE A 143 -16.26 -8.06 -5.97
N LEU A 144 -17.22 -8.41 -5.11
CA LEU A 144 -17.71 -9.79 -4.98
C LEU A 144 -19.17 -9.96 -5.45
N THR A 145 -19.91 -8.86 -5.59
CA THR A 145 -21.31 -8.88 -6.01
C THR A 145 -21.42 -8.43 -7.46
N PRO A 146 -21.73 -9.32 -8.41
CA PRO A 146 -21.94 -8.91 -9.80
C PRO A 146 -23.19 -8.05 -9.92
N ALA A 147 -23.19 -7.14 -10.90
CA ALA A 147 -24.40 -6.44 -11.34
C ALA A 147 -25.42 -7.44 -11.90
N PRO A 148 -26.74 -7.15 -11.80
CA PRO A 148 -27.76 -8.00 -12.41
C PRO A 148 -27.48 -8.24 -13.90
N GLY A 149 -27.36 -9.51 -14.30
CA GLY A 149 -27.04 -9.91 -15.68
C GLY A 149 -25.54 -10.05 -15.99
N ASP A 150 -24.64 -9.63 -15.10
CA ASP A 150 -23.19 -9.87 -15.20
C ASP A 150 -22.86 -11.27 -14.65
N ALA A 151 -23.12 -12.28 -15.47
CA ALA A 151 -22.55 -13.60 -15.25
C ALA A 151 -21.42 -13.81 -16.26
N TRP A 152 -20.28 -14.36 -15.80
CA TRP A 152 -19.29 -15.02 -16.67
C TRP A 152 -19.93 -16.01 -17.67
N ALA A 153 -21.19 -16.41 -17.45
CA ALA A 153 -21.99 -17.32 -18.24
C ALA A 153 -22.22 -16.93 -19.72
N THR A 154 -21.85 -15.73 -20.20
CA THR A 154 -22.11 -15.35 -21.61
C THR A 154 -20.87 -15.10 -22.47
N GLY A 155 -19.64 -15.27 -21.96
CA GLY A 155 -18.46 -15.22 -22.82
C GLY A 155 -17.11 -15.20 -22.12
N PRO A 156 -16.01 -15.34 -22.88
CA PRO A 156 -14.65 -15.37 -22.35
C PRO A 156 -14.31 -14.07 -21.59
N PRO A 157 -13.35 -14.12 -20.66
CA PRO A 157 -12.84 -12.93 -20.00
C PRO A 157 -12.19 -11.99 -21.03
N LEU A 158 -12.18 -10.69 -20.75
CA LEU A 158 -11.53 -9.75 -21.66
C LEU A 158 -10.03 -10.05 -21.75
N PRO A 159 -9.38 -9.81 -22.90
CA PRO A 159 -7.94 -9.99 -23.02
C PRO A 159 -7.19 -9.15 -21.97
N PRO A 160 -5.95 -9.53 -21.62
CA PRO A 160 -5.09 -8.70 -20.78
C PRO A 160 -4.97 -7.29 -21.33
N TYR A 161 -4.83 -6.32 -20.43
CA TYR A 161 -4.69 -4.93 -20.82
C TYR A 161 -3.29 -4.66 -21.35
N ASP A 162 -3.23 -4.05 -22.52
CA ASP A 162 -2.00 -3.52 -23.08
C ASP A 162 -2.03 -1.98 -22.92
N PRO A 163 -1.28 -1.41 -21.95
CA PRO A 163 -1.25 0.04 -21.74
C PRO A 163 -0.72 0.82 -22.95
N ARG A 164 0.00 0.15 -23.86
CA ARG A 164 0.53 0.73 -25.09
C ARG A 164 -0.49 0.73 -26.24
N LYS A 165 -1.57 -0.06 -26.12
CA LYS A 165 -2.63 -0.18 -27.13
C LYS A 165 -4.00 0.09 -26.52
N ARG A 166 -4.16 1.26 -25.91
CA ARG A 166 -5.42 1.71 -25.32
C ARG A 166 -6.54 1.65 -26.37
N LYS A 167 -7.50 0.74 -26.16
CA LYS A 167 -8.69 0.62 -27.00
C LYS A 167 -9.93 0.69 -26.11
N ARG A 168 -10.87 1.56 -26.48
CA ARG A 168 -12.16 1.62 -25.82
C ARG A 168 -12.88 0.28 -25.97
N LEU A 169 -13.42 -0.24 -24.87
CA LEU A 169 -14.23 -1.45 -24.89
C LEU A 169 -15.54 -1.21 -25.69
N PRO A 170 -16.03 -2.21 -26.45
CA PRO A 170 -17.31 -2.13 -27.14
C PRO A 170 -18.46 -1.81 -26.18
N ALA A 171 -19.45 -1.03 -26.64
CA ALA A 171 -20.59 -0.62 -25.81
C ALA A 171 -21.36 -1.82 -25.23
N ALA A 172 -21.54 -2.89 -26.02
CA ALA A 172 -22.20 -4.12 -25.56
C ALA A 172 -21.44 -4.81 -24.42
N VAL A 173 -20.10 -4.79 -24.46
CA VAL A 173 -19.26 -5.32 -23.37
C VAL A 173 -19.45 -4.49 -22.11
N ARG A 174 -19.43 -3.15 -22.24
CA ARG A 174 -19.63 -2.25 -21.09
C ARG A 174 -21.03 -2.40 -20.48
N ALA A 175 -22.07 -2.58 -21.29
CA ALA A 175 -23.44 -2.78 -20.82
C ALA A 175 -23.63 -4.11 -20.08
N ALA A 176 -22.82 -5.11 -20.38
CA ALA A 176 -22.82 -6.43 -19.76
C ALA A 176 -21.71 -6.60 -18.71
N SER A 177 -21.24 -5.51 -18.09
CA SER A 177 -20.20 -5.51 -17.06
C SER A 177 -20.65 -4.76 -15.83
N THR A 178 -20.17 -5.19 -14.66
CA THR A 178 -20.24 -4.43 -13.42
C THR A 178 -19.30 -3.23 -13.50
N ILE A 179 -19.85 -2.02 -13.49
CA ILE A 179 -19.05 -0.78 -13.48
C ILE A 179 -19.01 -0.26 -12.05
N VAL A 180 -17.81 -0.11 -11.52
CA VAL A 180 -17.56 0.41 -10.16
C VAL A 180 -16.76 1.71 -10.27
N PRO A 181 -17.20 2.80 -9.60
CA PRO A 181 -16.42 4.03 -9.60
C PRO A 181 -15.04 3.85 -8.95
N ASP A 182 -14.01 4.49 -9.49
CA ASP A 182 -12.65 4.48 -8.90
C ASP A 182 -12.67 4.89 -7.42
N ALA A 183 -13.45 5.92 -7.10
CA ALA A 183 -13.63 6.40 -5.73
C ALA A 183 -14.26 5.34 -4.80
N GLN A 184 -15.16 4.51 -5.34
CA GLN A 184 -15.75 3.41 -4.58
C GLN A 184 -14.72 2.32 -4.32
N VAL A 185 -13.89 1.99 -5.33
CA VAL A 185 -12.78 1.03 -5.19
C VAL A 185 -11.76 1.52 -4.16
N GLY A 186 -11.31 2.76 -4.26
CA GLY A 186 -10.35 3.34 -3.31
C GLY A 186 -10.88 3.30 -1.87
N THR A 187 -12.17 3.62 -1.69
CA THR A 187 -12.84 3.54 -0.38
C THR A 187 -12.97 2.09 0.11
N ALA A 188 -13.33 1.16 -0.77
CA ALA A 188 -13.43 -0.27 -0.46
C ALA A 188 -12.07 -0.86 -0.07
N LEU A 189 -10.98 -0.38 -0.66
CA LEU A 189 -9.61 -0.71 -0.28
C LEU A 189 -9.17 0.00 1.01
N GLY A 190 -9.93 0.98 1.50
CA GLY A 190 -9.56 1.77 2.67
C GLY A 190 -8.37 2.67 2.41
N TYR A 191 -8.30 3.32 1.23
CA TYR A 191 -7.33 4.38 0.97
C TYR A 191 -7.76 5.69 1.64
N PRO A 192 -6.80 6.55 2.05
CA PRO A 192 -7.12 7.83 2.68
C PRO A 192 -7.89 8.75 1.74
N LEU A 193 -7.58 8.67 0.46
CA LEU A 193 -8.17 9.45 -0.61
C LEU A 193 -8.39 8.50 -1.78
N PRO A 194 -9.61 8.41 -2.33
CA PRO A 194 -9.95 7.30 -3.19
C PRO A 194 -9.74 7.59 -4.69
N SER A 195 -9.11 8.71 -5.04
CA SER A 195 -8.81 9.13 -6.41
C SER A 195 -7.69 10.17 -6.46
N GLY A 196 -7.05 10.33 -7.62
CA GLY A 196 -6.14 11.45 -7.91
C GLY A 196 -4.91 11.05 -8.73
N ASP A 197 -4.07 12.05 -9.04
CA ASP A 197 -2.95 11.89 -9.97
C ASP A 197 -1.58 11.77 -9.28
N ALA A 198 -1.51 12.06 -7.98
CA ALA A 198 -0.29 11.89 -7.18
C ALA A 198 -0.30 10.53 -6.48
N THR A 199 0.88 9.97 -6.22
CA THR A 199 1.04 8.69 -5.52
C THR A 199 1.70 8.90 -4.18
N ILE A 200 1.15 8.27 -3.14
CA ILE A 200 1.79 8.13 -1.84
C ILE A 200 2.15 6.67 -1.61
N ARG A 201 3.29 6.42 -0.97
CA ARG A 201 3.76 5.07 -0.66
C ARG A 201 4.14 4.95 0.80
N TYR A 202 3.78 3.81 1.39
CA TYR A 202 4.23 3.44 2.72
C TYR A 202 5.34 2.40 2.55
N ILE A 203 6.52 2.69 3.10
CA ILE A 203 7.73 1.89 2.90
C ILE A 203 8.07 1.14 4.18
N ASP A 204 8.25 -0.17 4.09
CA ASP A 204 8.78 -0.99 5.17
C ASP A 204 10.31 -0.88 5.20
N ASN A 205 10.83 -0.02 6.09
CA ASN A 205 12.27 0.19 6.23
C ASN A 205 12.98 -1.01 6.83
N THR A 206 12.27 -1.80 7.64
CA THR A 206 12.83 -3.01 8.22
C THR A 206 13.10 -4.01 7.10
N GLU A 207 12.10 -4.29 6.26
CA GLU A 207 12.27 -5.20 5.12
C GLU A 207 13.28 -4.67 4.09
N SER A 208 13.27 -3.36 3.82
CA SER A 208 14.22 -2.75 2.87
C SER A 208 15.68 -2.99 3.29
N LYS A 209 15.95 -2.89 4.61
CA LYS A 209 17.27 -3.21 5.18
C LYS A 209 17.57 -4.71 5.17
N GLU A 210 16.61 -5.54 5.55
CA GLU A 210 16.75 -7.01 5.56
C GLU A 210 17.09 -7.57 4.17
N LEU A 211 16.52 -6.98 3.11
CA LEU A 211 16.72 -7.38 1.73
C LEU A 211 17.83 -6.61 1.00
N ASN A 212 18.45 -5.61 1.65
CA ASN A 212 19.43 -4.71 1.04
C ASN A 212 18.92 -4.09 -0.28
N THR A 213 17.70 -3.55 -0.27
CA THR A 213 17.06 -2.89 -1.41
C THR A 213 16.70 -1.43 -1.09
N CYS A 214 16.46 -0.61 -2.11
CA CYS A 214 16.17 0.82 -1.94
C CYS A 214 14.87 1.06 -1.16
N CYS A 215 13.81 0.33 -1.51
CA CYS A 215 12.53 0.40 -0.82
C CYS A 215 11.67 -0.85 -1.04
N VAL A 216 10.86 -1.17 -0.04
CA VAL A 216 9.80 -2.17 -0.13
C VAL A 216 8.47 -1.48 0.19
N PRO A 217 7.69 -1.06 -0.83
CA PRO A 217 6.38 -0.49 -0.60
C PRO A 217 5.42 -1.57 -0.07
N VAL A 218 4.67 -1.22 0.97
CA VAL A 218 3.65 -2.08 1.60
C VAL A 218 2.24 -1.57 1.40
N LEU A 219 2.11 -0.31 0.99
CA LEU A 219 0.87 0.29 0.50
C LEU A 219 1.20 1.37 -0.50
N GLU A 220 0.46 1.41 -1.60
CA GLU A 220 0.46 2.50 -2.56
C GLU A 220 -0.99 3.00 -2.70
N ALA A 221 -1.17 4.32 -2.71
CA ALA A 221 -2.48 4.94 -2.90
C ALA A 221 -2.37 6.21 -3.73
N PHE A 222 -3.44 6.52 -4.44
CA PHE A 222 -3.56 7.75 -5.22
C PHE A 222 -4.13 8.90 -4.37
N CYS A 223 -3.74 10.12 -4.70
CA CYS A 223 -4.08 11.33 -3.99
C CYS A 223 -4.34 12.47 -4.99
N PRO A 224 -5.37 13.33 -4.80
CA PRO A 224 -5.65 14.46 -5.68
C PRO A 224 -4.55 15.54 -5.67
N GLY A 225 -3.66 15.54 -4.67
CA GLY A 225 -2.47 16.40 -4.64
C GLY A 225 -2.67 17.76 -3.98
N GLY A 226 -3.85 18.05 -3.41
CA GLY A 226 -4.19 19.34 -2.82
C GLY A 226 -3.75 19.51 -1.36
N LEU A 227 -3.80 20.75 -0.85
CA LEU A 227 -3.50 21.03 0.58
C LEU A 227 -4.52 20.40 1.54
N GLY A 228 -5.79 20.27 1.11
CA GLY A 228 -6.86 19.63 1.91
C GLY A 228 -6.63 18.14 2.15
N ASP A 229 -5.76 17.52 1.35
CA ASP A 229 -5.47 16.09 1.37
C ASP A 229 -4.41 15.71 2.43
N LEU A 230 -3.66 16.69 2.91
CA LEU A 230 -2.55 16.51 3.86
C LEU A 230 -2.99 15.80 5.14
N LEU A 231 -4.04 16.31 5.79
CA LEU A 231 -4.46 15.81 7.10
C LEU A 231 -5.04 14.39 7.02
N PRO A 232 -5.95 14.06 6.07
CA PRO A 232 -6.41 12.68 5.87
C PRO A 232 -5.27 11.69 5.63
N VAL A 233 -4.29 12.04 4.79
CA VAL A 233 -3.14 11.16 4.49
C VAL A 233 -2.29 10.90 5.73
N LEU A 234 -2.02 11.93 6.53
CA LEU A 234 -1.21 11.80 7.73
C LEU A 234 -1.92 11.03 8.84
N GLN A 235 -3.21 11.28 9.06
CA GLN A 235 -4.01 10.51 10.02
C GLN A 235 -4.03 9.03 9.64
N HIS A 236 -4.23 8.74 8.35
CA HIS A 236 -4.18 7.39 7.83
C HIS A 236 -2.78 6.77 8.01
N PHE A 237 -1.71 7.50 7.67
CA PHE A 237 -0.35 7.02 7.86
C PHE A 237 -0.05 6.70 9.33
N CYS A 238 -0.39 7.58 10.28
CA CYS A 238 -0.14 7.34 11.70
C CYS A 238 -0.85 6.07 12.21
N ARG A 239 -2.09 5.82 11.78
CA ARG A 239 -2.81 4.58 12.13
C ARG A 239 -2.10 3.33 11.59
N TYR A 240 -1.60 3.41 10.36
CA TYR A 240 -0.90 2.30 9.71
C TYR A 240 0.49 2.08 10.30
N GLU A 241 1.20 3.14 10.63
CA GLU A 241 2.50 3.12 11.32
C GLU A 241 2.39 2.45 12.69
N GLN A 242 1.37 2.80 13.49
CA GLN A 242 1.11 2.14 14.78
C GLN A 242 0.84 0.64 14.61
N ALA A 243 0.04 0.26 13.61
CA ALA A 243 -0.26 -1.14 13.31
C ALA A 243 1.00 -1.90 12.89
N TRP A 244 1.85 -1.26 12.09
CA TRP A 244 3.13 -1.81 11.63
C TRP A 244 4.15 -1.96 12.76
N ALA A 245 4.20 -0.98 13.66
CA ALA A 245 5.04 -1.02 14.86
C ALA A 245 4.65 -2.18 15.80
N ALA A 246 3.37 -2.57 15.84
CA ALA A 246 2.93 -3.73 16.60
C ALA A 246 3.46 -5.07 16.04
N LEU A 247 3.88 -5.09 14.77
CA LEU A 247 4.66 -6.17 14.17
C LEU A 247 6.18 -6.04 14.43
N GLY A 248 6.61 -5.05 15.21
CA GLY A 248 8.02 -4.75 15.44
C GLY A 248 8.74 -4.23 14.20
N ARG A 249 8.00 -3.59 13.28
CA ARG A 249 8.53 -3.09 11.99
C ARG A 249 8.41 -1.57 11.91
N GLN A 250 9.25 -0.96 11.07
CA GLN A 250 9.29 0.49 10.88
C GLN A 250 8.71 0.89 9.53
N LEU A 251 7.72 1.78 9.55
CA LEU A 251 7.08 2.33 8.36
C LEU A 251 7.56 3.77 8.12
N THR A 252 7.74 4.16 6.86
CA THR A 252 7.91 5.58 6.46
C THR A 252 6.94 5.95 5.36
N LEU A 253 6.58 7.23 5.33
CA LEU A 253 5.79 7.82 4.26
C LEU A 253 6.73 8.38 3.19
N ASP A 254 6.69 7.81 1.99
CA ASP A 254 7.33 8.35 0.81
C ASP A 254 6.33 9.25 0.05
N THR A 255 6.79 10.48 -0.20
CA THR A 255 6.02 11.57 -0.80
C THR A 255 6.71 12.15 -2.04
N ALA A 256 7.68 11.44 -2.64
CA ALA A 256 8.46 11.96 -3.76
C ALA A 256 7.61 12.39 -4.97
N GLY A 257 6.38 11.87 -5.11
CA GLY A 257 5.39 12.28 -6.10
C GLY A 257 4.37 13.33 -5.62
N HIS A 258 4.55 13.92 -4.44
CA HIS A 258 3.55 14.77 -3.79
C HIS A 258 4.15 16.00 -3.10
N PRO A 259 4.55 17.05 -3.87
CA PRO A 259 5.24 18.24 -3.35
C PRO A 259 4.51 18.95 -2.20
N VAL A 260 3.18 19.04 -2.28
CA VAL A 260 2.34 19.68 -1.25
C VAL A 260 2.41 18.94 0.09
N LEU A 261 2.43 17.61 0.05
CA LEU A 261 2.52 16.75 1.23
C LEU A 261 3.92 16.84 1.85
N GLU A 262 4.95 16.85 1.00
CA GLU A 262 6.33 17.05 1.42
C GLU A 262 6.50 18.40 2.15
N MET A 263 6.03 19.49 1.55
CA MET A 263 6.05 20.83 2.17
C MET A 263 5.29 20.85 3.51
N GLY A 264 4.11 20.21 3.57
CA GLY A 264 3.32 20.09 4.78
C GLY A 264 4.05 19.36 5.91
N ILE A 265 4.68 18.22 5.60
CA ILE A 265 5.49 17.44 6.54
C ILE A 265 6.69 18.25 7.04
N GLN A 266 7.42 18.93 6.15
CA GLN A 266 8.55 19.78 6.52
C GLN A 266 8.12 20.93 7.43
N ALA A 267 6.99 21.59 7.13
CA ALA A 267 6.47 22.69 7.95
C ALA A 267 6.08 22.23 9.36
N MET A 268 5.46 21.05 9.51
CA MET A 268 5.15 20.49 10.83
C MET A 268 6.41 20.12 11.61
N LYS A 269 7.41 19.52 10.95
CA LYS A 269 8.70 19.20 11.58
C LYS A 269 9.42 20.46 12.09
N ALA A 270 9.43 21.53 11.29
CA ALA A 270 10.03 22.81 11.68
C ALA A 270 9.32 23.48 12.87
N ARG A 271 8.00 23.32 13.00
CA ARG A 271 7.24 23.81 14.16
C ARG A 271 7.49 22.98 15.42
N GLY A 272 7.68 21.67 15.27
CA GLY A 272 8.00 20.78 16.39
C GLY A 272 9.41 20.99 16.98
N SER A 273 10.38 21.40 16.17
CA SER A 273 11.75 21.68 16.62
C SER A 273 11.94 23.09 17.20
N GLY A 274 11.01 24.03 16.95
CA GLY A 274 11.08 25.42 17.42
C GLY A 274 10.47 25.70 18.81
N GLY A 275 9.81 24.72 19.44
CA GLY A 275 9.04 24.91 20.68
C GLY A 275 9.81 24.76 22.01
N GLY A 276 11.13 24.54 21.96
CA GLY A 276 11.96 24.20 23.14
C GLY A 276 12.72 25.34 23.82
N GLY A 277 12.56 26.61 23.40
CA GLY A 277 13.38 27.70 23.92
C GLY A 277 12.57 28.96 24.25
N GLY A 278 12.05 29.08 25.47
CA GLY A 278 11.40 30.32 25.89
C GLY A 278 10.73 30.31 27.25
N ALA A 279 11.48 30.05 28.33
CA ALA A 279 11.08 30.49 29.68
C ALA A 279 12.29 30.61 30.63
N GLY A 280 12.45 31.80 31.22
CA GLY A 280 13.42 32.14 32.29
C GLY A 280 14.51 33.09 31.79
N GLY A 281 14.43 34.42 31.91
CA GLY A 281 13.84 35.23 32.97
C GLY A 281 14.93 35.60 33.98
N GLY A 282 15.32 36.88 34.03
CA GLY A 282 16.07 37.43 35.16
C GLY A 282 17.25 38.32 34.78
N GLY A 283 16.97 39.60 34.53
CA GLY A 283 18.02 40.62 34.56
C GLY A 283 18.55 40.83 35.98
N LYS A 284 19.87 41.04 36.10
CA LYS A 284 20.48 41.90 37.13
C LYS A 284 21.77 42.51 36.57
N ARG A 285 21.83 43.83 36.66
CA ARG A 285 23.00 44.70 36.43
C ARG A 285 24.06 44.47 37.51
N GLY A 286 25.34 44.67 37.19
CA GLY A 286 26.38 44.90 38.21
C GLY A 286 27.83 44.58 37.84
N ALA A 287 28.48 45.51 37.14
CA ALA A 287 29.87 45.99 37.27
C ALA A 287 31.09 45.06 37.52
N ALA A 288 32.05 45.19 36.58
CA ALA A 288 33.46 45.60 36.75
C ALA A 288 34.61 44.60 37.05
N ALA A 289 35.53 44.58 36.06
CA ALA A 289 36.99 44.74 36.14
C ALA A 289 37.91 43.54 36.47
N GLY A 290 38.95 43.39 35.62
CA GLY A 290 40.19 42.63 35.86
C GLY A 290 40.65 41.84 34.62
N ARG A 291 41.33 42.46 33.65
CA ARG A 291 42.79 42.49 33.42
C ARG A 291 43.49 41.15 33.07
N GLY A 292 44.16 41.17 31.91
CA GLY A 292 45.36 40.39 31.57
C GLY A 292 45.09 39.10 30.79
N THR A 293 45.83 38.70 29.75
CA THR A 293 47.00 39.24 29.04
C THR A 293 47.12 38.46 27.73
N ALA A 294 47.66 39.11 26.71
CA ALA A 294 48.00 38.54 25.41
C ALA A 294 49.13 37.49 25.48
N ARG A 295 49.14 36.51 24.56
CA ARG A 295 50.24 36.38 23.57
C ARG A 295 49.93 35.35 22.48
N ALA A 296 50.37 35.73 21.28
CA ALA A 296 50.34 35.00 20.03
C ALA A 296 51.62 34.16 19.80
N GLY A 297 51.59 33.35 18.75
CA GLY A 297 52.74 32.71 18.10
C GLY A 297 52.51 31.21 17.98
N GLY A 298 52.58 30.56 16.82
CA GLY A 298 53.18 30.94 15.55
C GLY A 298 53.61 29.62 14.90
N LYS A 299 53.31 29.48 13.60
CA LYS A 299 53.61 28.32 12.78
C LYS A 299 55.12 28.06 12.66
N SER A 300 55.47 26.80 12.45
CA SER A 300 56.35 26.33 11.36
C SER A 300 55.79 25.01 10.86
#